data_AF-A0ABD5ZAQ4-F1
#
_entry.id   AF-A0ABD5ZAQ4-F1
#
_cell.length_a   1.000
_cell.length_b   1.000
_cell.length_c   1.000
_cell.angle_alpha   90.00
_cell.angle_beta   90.00
_cell.angle_gamma   90.00
#
_symmetry.space_group_name_H-M   'P 1'
#
loop_
_entity.id
_entity.type
_entity.pdbx_description
1 polymer ?
#
loop_
_entity_poly.entity_id
_entity_poly.type
_entity_poly.pdbx_seq_one_letter_code
_entity_poly.pdbx_strand_id
1 'polypeptide(L)'
;MSDDAPPHIRNLPRLDDANFVYRGYDGQDAARIHAAAIGLFADIDTLTQADATKYFVLGSYKSPQSSRDGPKDRLKRAAERFRTEPKAAGFLLEELDPDNEEWGNFYLKYRYALVGTDYAVFVVEDNDGGHELELGTAPLETTYILKRDYTLPSIDNDLEYEKYDAMMATLCSLMEKNGHLYTWQTTDDLDVALSDLIDDTLP
;
A
#
# COMPACT_ATOMS: atom_id res chain seq x y z
N MET A 1 21.64 -19.88 8.17
CA MET A 1 21.38 -18.50 7.70
C MET A 1 22.63 -17.70 8.05
N SER A 2 23.39 -17.23 7.06
CA SER A 2 24.71 -16.60 7.28
C SER A 2 24.54 -15.22 7.92
N ASP A 3 25.35 -14.95 8.93
CA ASP A 3 25.38 -13.73 9.76
C ASP A 3 26.27 -12.63 9.11
N ASP A 4 26.24 -12.52 7.78
CA ASP A 4 27.08 -11.62 6.97
C ASP A 4 26.55 -10.19 6.86
N ALA A 5 25.45 -9.88 7.54
CA ALA A 5 24.92 -8.53 7.55
C ALA A 5 25.84 -7.60 8.38
N PRO A 6 26.25 -6.42 7.85
CA PRO A 6 26.99 -5.41 8.60
C PRO A 6 26.37 -5.14 9.98
N PRO A 7 27.17 -4.91 11.05
CA PRO A 7 26.65 -4.81 12.41
C PRO A 7 25.52 -3.80 12.62
N HIS A 8 25.51 -2.71 11.84
CA HIS A 8 24.51 -1.64 11.93
C HIS A 8 23.15 -2.02 11.31
N ILE A 9 23.05 -3.15 10.60
CA ILE A 9 21.82 -3.59 9.94
C ILE A 9 21.24 -4.89 10.51
N ARG A 10 21.92 -5.49 11.50
CA ARG A 10 21.57 -6.81 12.04
C ARG A 10 20.22 -6.86 12.75
N ASN A 11 19.81 -5.74 13.34
CA ASN A 11 18.57 -5.61 14.12
C ASN A 11 17.43 -4.92 13.35
N LEU A 12 17.63 -4.67 12.06
CA LEU A 12 16.61 -4.06 11.21
C LEU A 12 15.73 -5.14 10.59
N PRO A 13 14.48 -4.79 10.22
CA PRO A 13 13.66 -5.70 9.46
C PRO A 13 14.36 -6.06 8.13
N ARG A 14 14.43 -7.36 7.83
CA ARG A 14 15.15 -7.86 6.65
C ARG A 14 14.18 -8.07 5.51
N LEU A 15 14.57 -7.62 4.33
CA LEU A 15 13.99 -8.11 3.08
C LEU A 15 14.66 -9.44 2.76
N ASP A 16 13.89 -10.52 2.67
CA ASP A 16 14.41 -11.85 2.32
C ASP A 16 15.18 -11.84 0.99
N ASP A 17 14.79 -10.92 0.09
CA ASP A 17 15.37 -10.73 -1.24
C ASP A 17 16.51 -9.70 -1.27
N ALA A 18 16.98 -9.18 -0.13
CA ALA A 18 17.95 -8.07 -0.09
C ALA A 18 19.20 -8.34 -0.95
N ASN A 19 19.73 -9.57 -0.93
CA ASN A 19 20.89 -9.94 -1.74
C ASN A 19 20.62 -9.85 -3.25
N PHE A 20 19.39 -10.11 -3.68
CA PHE A 20 18.98 -9.93 -5.07
C PHE A 20 18.81 -8.45 -5.41
N VAL A 21 18.16 -7.68 -4.53
CA VAL A 21 17.90 -6.26 -4.77
C VAL A 21 19.19 -5.45 -4.82
N TYR A 22 20.15 -5.73 -3.94
CA TYR A 22 21.45 -5.05 -3.93
C TYR A 22 22.45 -5.64 -4.93
N ARG A 23 22.06 -6.62 -5.74
CA ARG A 23 22.98 -7.27 -6.70
C ARG A 23 23.36 -6.28 -7.82
N GLY A 24 24.65 -5.97 -7.91
CA GLY A 24 25.20 -5.09 -8.95
C GLY A 24 25.39 -3.64 -8.52
N TYR A 25 24.95 -3.28 -7.32
CA TYR A 25 25.36 -2.04 -6.66
C TYR A 25 26.75 -2.21 -6.05
N ASP A 26 27.55 -1.15 -6.06
CA ASP A 26 28.79 -1.14 -5.30
C ASP A 26 28.52 -0.96 -3.79
N GLY A 27 29.55 -1.10 -2.97
CA GLY A 27 29.40 -1.02 -1.51
C GLY A 27 28.95 0.35 -1.00
N GLN A 28 29.23 1.44 -1.72
CA GLN A 28 28.79 2.78 -1.32
C GLN A 28 27.34 3.01 -1.71
N ASP A 29 26.94 2.61 -2.91
CA ASP A 29 25.56 2.71 -3.38
C ASP A 29 24.62 1.84 -2.54
N ALA A 30 25.01 0.59 -2.25
CA ALA A 30 24.22 -0.28 -1.39
C ALA A 30 24.04 0.31 0.01
N ALA A 31 25.09 0.90 0.59
CA ALA A 31 25.00 1.55 1.89
C ALA A 31 24.11 2.81 1.87
N ARG A 32 24.18 3.62 0.81
CA ARG A 32 23.33 4.81 0.63
C ARG A 32 21.85 4.42 0.54
N ILE A 33 21.52 3.47 -0.32
CA ILE A 33 20.15 2.98 -0.53
C ILE A 33 19.61 2.39 0.78
N HIS A 34 20.43 1.60 1.48
CA HIS A 34 20.03 1.03 2.76
C HIS A 34 19.81 2.09 3.83
N ALA A 35 20.67 3.11 3.92
CA ALA A 35 20.49 4.22 4.85
C ALA A 35 19.20 5.01 4.57
N ALA A 36 18.87 5.25 3.30
CA ALA A 36 17.61 5.87 2.90
C ALA A 36 16.40 5.01 3.31
N ALA A 37 16.48 3.69 3.09
CA ALA A 37 15.46 2.75 3.52
C ALA A 37 15.27 2.68 5.04
N ILE A 38 16.34 2.84 5.83
CA ILE A 38 16.23 2.96 7.29
C ILE A 38 15.58 4.29 7.68
N GLY A 39 16.00 5.38 7.03
CA GLY A 39 15.44 6.71 7.25
C GLY A 39 13.94 6.74 7.06
N LEU A 40 13.42 5.93 6.14
CA LEU A 40 12.00 5.78 5.90
C LEU A 40 11.19 5.32 7.13
N PHE A 41 11.76 4.52 8.05
CA PHE A 41 11.06 4.18 9.29
C PHE A 41 10.87 5.41 10.19
N ALA A 42 11.84 6.31 10.22
CA ALA A 42 11.71 7.58 10.94
C ALA A 42 10.70 8.51 10.24
N ASP A 43 10.64 8.49 8.91
CA ASP A 43 9.64 9.24 8.15
C ASP A 43 8.22 8.71 8.43
N ILE A 44 8.03 7.38 8.45
CA ILE A 44 6.76 6.75 8.84
C ILE A 44 6.38 7.19 10.24
N ASP A 45 7.27 7.01 11.23
CA ASP A 45 6.98 7.38 12.63
C ASP A 45 6.64 8.87 12.78
N THR A 46 7.27 9.73 11.98
CA THR A 46 6.98 11.18 11.93
C THR A 46 5.60 11.46 11.35
N LEU A 47 5.22 10.77 10.27
CA LEU A 47 3.91 10.93 9.63
C LEU A 47 2.78 10.35 10.49
N THR A 48 3.03 9.23 11.17
CA THR A 48 1.97 8.45 11.81
C THR A 48 1.82 8.69 13.30
N GLN A 49 2.80 9.33 13.94
CA GLN A 49 2.98 9.29 15.40
C GLN A 49 3.30 7.87 15.88
N ALA A 50 4.17 7.75 16.90
CA ALA A 50 4.76 6.45 17.25
C ALA A 50 3.75 5.41 17.78
N ASP A 51 2.65 5.85 18.40
CA ASP A 51 1.69 4.99 19.11
C ASP A 51 0.38 4.72 18.34
N ALA A 52 0.24 5.21 17.10
CA ALA A 52 -0.94 4.98 16.28
C ALA A 52 -0.81 3.69 15.45
N THR A 53 -1.95 3.04 15.16
CA THR A 53 -2.02 1.99 14.14
C THR A 53 -1.75 2.59 12.76
N LYS A 54 -0.78 2.02 12.04
CA LYS A 54 -0.26 2.54 10.77
C LYS A 54 -0.93 1.83 9.60
N TYR A 55 -1.55 2.62 8.72
CA TYR A 55 -2.22 2.16 7.50
C TYR A 55 -1.47 2.66 6.27
N PHE A 56 -0.85 1.73 5.54
CA PHE A 56 -0.18 2.04 4.28
C PHE A 56 -1.18 1.92 3.13
N VAL A 57 -1.57 3.05 2.55
CA VAL A 57 -2.59 3.11 1.50
C VAL A 57 -1.96 3.00 0.11
N LEU A 58 -2.47 2.06 -0.68
CA LEU A 58 -1.94 1.65 -1.98
C LEU A 58 -3.03 1.57 -3.05
N GLY A 59 -2.64 1.71 -4.30
CA GLY A 59 -3.53 1.62 -5.46
C GLY A 59 -3.02 2.44 -6.64
N SER A 60 -3.92 2.80 -7.54
CA SER A 60 -3.54 3.50 -8.77
C SER A 60 -3.24 4.98 -8.53
N TYR A 61 -2.00 5.40 -8.82
CA TYR A 61 -1.60 6.81 -8.81
C TYR A 61 -1.96 7.55 -10.11
N LYS A 62 -2.72 6.93 -11.01
CA LYS A 62 -3.20 7.60 -12.23
C LYS A 62 -4.01 8.83 -11.84
N SER A 63 -3.60 9.98 -12.37
CA SER A 63 -4.26 11.27 -12.17
C SER A 63 -4.71 11.80 -13.54
N PRO A 64 -5.96 11.53 -13.96
CA PRO A 64 -6.49 12.12 -15.19
C PRO A 64 -6.45 13.65 -15.07
N GLN A 65 -5.84 14.34 -16.03
CA GLN A 65 -5.62 15.80 -15.96
C GLN A 65 -6.92 16.63 -15.87
N SER A 66 -8.08 16.02 -16.12
CA SER A 66 -9.38 16.68 -16.22
C SER A 66 -10.35 16.41 -15.06
N SER A 67 -10.00 15.58 -14.05
CA SER A 67 -10.91 15.22 -12.96
C SER A 67 -10.28 15.43 -11.58
N ARG A 68 -11.07 15.99 -10.63
CA ARG A 68 -10.72 16.12 -9.21
C ARG A 68 -11.25 14.95 -8.36
N ASP A 69 -11.52 13.83 -9.00
CA ASP A 69 -12.00 12.59 -8.37
C ASP A 69 -11.43 11.39 -9.13
N GLY A 70 -10.11 11.42 -9.35
CA GLY A 70 -9.37 10.31 -9.95
C GLY A 70 -8.92 9.28 -8.90
N PRO A 71 -8.36 8.15 -9.35
CA PRO A 71 -7.84 7.12 -8.43
C PRO A 71 -6.87 7.67 -7.38
N LYS A 72 -5.93 8.54 -7.79
CA LYS A 72 -5.02 9.22 -6.86
C LYS A 72 -5.74 10.05 -5.79
N ASP A 73 -6.84 10.72 -6.12
CA ASP A 73 -7.63 11.50 -5.16
C ASP A 73 -8.29 10.58 -4.12
N ARG A 74 -8.70 9.37 -4.51
CA ARG A 74 -9.26 8.37 -3.60
C ARG A 74 -8.21 7.78 -2.66
N LEU A 75 -6.97 7.59 -3.11
CA LEU A 75 -5.87 7.22 -2.23
C LEU A 75 -5.62 8.28 -1.16
N LYS A 76 -5.57 9.56 -1.57
CA LYS A 76 -5.41 10.68 -0.63
C LYS A 76 -6.56 10.75 0.36
N ARG A 77 -7.80 10.60 -0.11
CA ARG A 77 -8.99 10.53 0.74
C ARG A 77 -8.88 9.41 1.78
N ALA A 78 -8.50 8.20 1.35
CA ALA A 78 -8.35 7.07 2.25
C ALA A 78 -7.28 7.32 3.33
N ALA A 79 -6.11 7.83 2.93
CA ALA A 79 -5.06 8.20 3.88
C ALA A 79 -5.53 9.27 4.88
N GLU A 80 -6.20 10.31 4.40
CA GLU A 80 -6.77 11.37 5.25
C GLU A 80 -7.85 10.84 6.20
N ARG A 81 -8.71 9.91 5.76
CA ARG A 81 -9.75 9.31 6.61
C ARG A 81 -9.16 8.57 7.81
N PHE A 82 -8.04 7.88 7.66
CA PHE A 82 -7.34 7.27 8.80
C PHE A 82 -6.77 8.34 9.73
N ARG A 83 -6.25 9.45 9.21
CA ARG A 83 -5.69 10.56 10.01
C ARG A 83 -6.73 11.30 10.85
N THR A 84 -8.03 11.16 10.56
CA THR A 84 -9.07 11.76 11.40
C THR A 84 -9.27 11.02 12.71
N GLU A 85 -8.77 9.79 12.84
CA GLU A 85 -8.89 8.99 14.06
C GLU A 85 -7.64 9.13 14.94
N PRO A 86 -7.77 9.46 16.24
CA PRO A 86 -6.60 9.71 17.11
C PRO A 86 -5.62 8.54 17.27
N LYS A 87 -6.08 7.31 17.03
CA LYS A 87 -5.29 6.08 17.17
C LYS A 87 -4.90 5.46 15.82
N ALA A 88 -5.22 6.11 14.71
CA ALA A 88 -4.88 5.63 13.38
C ALA A 88 -4.08 6.68 12.62
N ALA A 89 -3.27 6.21 11.68
CA ALA A 89 -2.60 7.09 10.77
C ALA A 89 -2.43 6.43 9.40
N GLY A 90 -2.98 7.08 8.39
CA GLY A 90 -2.80 6.69 7.00
C GLY A 90 -1.61 7.40 6.36
N PHE A 91 -0.91 6.74 5.45
CA PHE A 91 0.09 7.37 4.62
C PHE A 91 0.19 6.73 3.23
N LEU A 92 0.70 7.50 2.28
CA LEU A 92 0.96 7.12 0.90
C LEU A 92 2.46 6.97 0.66
N LEU A 93 2.81 6.15 -0.34
CA LEU A 93 4.22 5.93 -0.69
C LEU A 93 4.90 7.21 -1.21
N GLU A 94 4.15 8.11 -1.85
CA GLU A 94 4.65 9.40 -2.35
C GLU A 94 4.93 10.43 -1.25
N GLU A 95 4.41 10.23 -0.03
CA GLU A 95 4.62 11.14 1.10
C GLU A 95 5.91 10.83 1.87
N LEU A 96 6.38 9.58 1.79
CA LEU A 96 7.70 9.19 2.29
C LEU A 96 8.74 9.75 1.33
N ASP A 97 9.92 10.20 1.80
CA ASP A 97 11.06 10.65 0.97
C ASP A 97 10.67 11.26 -0.41
N PRO A 98 9.97 12.42 -0.41
CA PRO A 98 9.33 12.97 -1.62
C PRO A 98 10.34 13.48 -2.67
N ASP A 99 11.61 13.67 -2.28
CA ASP A 99 12.66 14.22 -3.12
C ASP A 99 13.47 13.14 -3.86
N ASN A 100 13.16 11.85 -3.65
CA ASN A 100 13.94 10.72 -4.17
C ASN A 100 13.16 9.88 -5.19
N GLU A 101 13.41 10.16 -6.47
CA GLU A 101 12.69 9.56 -7.62
C GLU A 101 13.38 8.32 -8.24
N GLU A 102 14.47 7.80 -7.66
CA GLU A 102 15.18 6.66 -8.26
C GLU A 102 14.33 5.36 -8.20
N TRP A 103 14.14 4.70 -9.35
CA TRP A 103 13.24 3.54 -9.50
C TRP A 103 13.60 2.35 -8.60
N GLY A 104 14.89 2.08 -8.39
CA GLY A 104 15.36 1.04 -7.46
C GLY A 104 15.05 1.37 -6.00
N ASN A 105 15.00 2.66 -5.66
CA ASN A 105 14.56 3.11 -4.35
C ASN A 105 13.05 2.95 -4.23
N PHE A 106 12.26 3.17 -5.28
CA PHE A 106 10.79 3.02 -5.22
C PHE A 106 10.34 1.61 -4.79
N TYR A 107 10.88 0.56 -5.41
CA TYR A 107 10.54 -0.83 -5.04
C TYR A 107 10.97 -1.16 -3.60
N LEU A 108 12.17 -0.73 -3.20
CA LEU A 108 12.66 -0.93 -1.83
C LEU A 108 11.83 -0.15 -0.81
N LYS A 109 11.53 1.11 -1.10
CA LYS A 109 10.70 2.02 -0.32
C LYS A 109 9.34 1.39 -0.03
N TYR A 110 8.70 0.83 -1.06
CA TYR A 110 7.49 0.04 -0.93
C TYR A 110 7.67 -1.15 0.02
N ARG A 111 8.70 -1.99 -0.20
CA ARG A 111 8.94 -3.18 0.63
C ARG A 111 9.23 -2.83 2.09
N TYR A 112 9.97 -1.76 2.38
CA TYR A 112 10.23 -1.30 3.75
C TYR A 112 9.00 -0.64 4.37
N ALA A 113 8.19 0.10 3.60
CA ALA A 113 6.93 0.66 4.07
C ALA A 113 5.95 -0.43 4.52
N LEU A 114 5.85 -1.55 3.78
CA LEU A 114 5.09 -2.72 4.21
C LEU A 114 5.56 -3.30 5.55
N VAL A 115 6.85 -3.19 5.85
CA VAL A 115 7.38 -3.73 7.12
C VAL A 115 7.17 -2.77 8.29
N GLY A 116 7.11 -1.46 8.00
CA GLY A 116 6.88 -0.41 9.00
C GLY A 116 5.41 -0.11 9.29
N THR A 117 4.48 -0.84 8.66
CA THR A 117 3.04 -0.64 8.79
C THR A 117 2.37 -1.79 9.52
N ASP A 118 1.24 -1.52 10.18
CA ASP A 118 0.42 -2.57 10.80
C ASP A 118 -0.51 -3.21 9.76
N TYR A 119 -1.12 -2.37 8.91
CA TYR A 119 -2.00 -2.82 7.84
C TYR A 119 -1.66 -2.17 6.50
N ALA A 120 -1.70 -2.95 5.43
CA ALA A 120 -1.70 -2.45 4.06
C ALA A 120 -3.15 -2.37 3.55
N VAL A 121 -3.52 -1.27 2.91
CA VAL A 121 -4.89 -1.00 2.46
C VAL A 121 -4.87 -0.67 0.98
N PHE A 122 -5.38 -1.58 0.15
CA PHE A 122 -5.44 -1.39 -1.30
C PHE A 122 -6.79 -0.86 -1.73
N VAL A 123 -6.82 0.36 -2.26
CA VAL A 123 -8.01 0.90 -2.94
C VAL A 123 -7.93 0.49 -4.41
N VAL A 124 -8.76 -0.47 -4.78
CA VAL A 124 -8.68 -1.17 -6.08
C VAL A 124 -9.86 -0.76 -6.96
N GLU A 125 -9.57 -0.13 -8.10
CA GLU A 125 -10.57 0.29 -9.10
C GLU A 125 -10.39 -0.38 -10.46
N ASP A 126 -9.18 -0.88 -10.74
CA ASP A 126 -8.84 -1.69 -11.90
C ASP A 126 -7.59 -2.52 -11.58
N ASN A 127 -7.20 -3.42 -12.47
CA ASN A 127 -5.94 -4.14 -12.43
C ASN A 127 -4.91 -3.61 -13.45
N ASP A 128 -5.01 -2.34 -13.89
CA ASP A 128 -4.11 -1.76 -14.89
C ASP A 128 -3.06 -0.88 -14.23
N GLY A 129 -1.90 -1.45 -13.88
CA GLY A 129 -0.76 -0.69 -13.38
C GLY A 129 0.17 -1.47 -12.45
N GLY A 130 1.10 -0.74 -11.81
CA GLY A 130 2.06 -1.32 -10.87
C GLY A 130 1.44 -1.80 -9.56
N HIS A 131 0.24 -1.32 -9.21
CA HIS A 131 -0.43 -1.68 -7.96
C HIS A 131 -0.87 -3.15 -7.90
N GLU A 132 -1.02 -3.83 -9.05
CA GLU A 132 -1.24 -5.28 -9.10
C GLU A 132 0.00 -6.04 -8.62
N LEU A 133 1.20 -5.62 -9.05
CA LEU A 133 2.46 -6.20 -8.60
C LEU A 133 2.65 -5.98 -7.10
N GLU A 134 2.36 -4.77 -6.62
CA GLU A 134 2.40 -4.45 -5.19
C GLU A 134 1.47 -5.39 -4.42
N LEU A 135 0.19 -5.48 -4.81
CA LEU A 135 -0.76 -6.37 -4.16
C LEU A 135 -0.31 -7.84 -4.15
N GLY A 136 0.28 -8.31 -5.24
CA GLY A 136 0.83 -9.68 -5.34
C GLY A 136 2.02 -9.96 -4.42
N THR A 137 2.63 -8.93 -3.82
CA THR A 137 3.78 -9.06 -2.90
C THR A 137 3.46 -8.70 -1.45
N ALA A 138 2.27 -8.16 -1.17
CA ALA A 138 1.84 -7.80 0.17
C ALA A 138 1.44 -9.05 1.00
N PRO A 139 1.70 -9.06 2.32
CA PRO A 139 1.26 -10.14 3.20
C PRO A 139 -0.28 -10.12 3.35
N LEU A 140 -0.95 -11.19 2.92
CA LEU A 140 -2.43 -11.23 2.88
C LEU A 140 -3.08 -11.08 4.26
N GLU A 141 -2.44 -11.61 5.30
CA GLU A 141 -2.93 -11.62 6.69
C GLU A 141 -2.96 -10.25 7.37
N THR A 142 -2.30 -9.24 6.81
CA THR A 142 -2.37 -7.85 7.28
C THR A 142 -2.73 -6.88 6.14
N THR A 143 -3.27 -7.42 5.04
CA THR A 143 -3.72 -6.63 3.89
C THR A 143 -5.24 -6.61 3.82
N TYR A 144 -5.81 -5.43 3.58
CA TYR A 144 -7.22 -5.22 3.30
C TYR A 144 -7.40 -4.64 1.89
N ILE A 145 -8.49 -5.03 1.22
CA ILE A 145 -8.84 -4.53 -0.12
C ILE A 145 -10.16 -3.76 -0.04
N LEU A 146 -10.15 -2.51 -0.49
CA LEU A 146 -11.31 -1.66 -0.74
C LEU A 146 -11.59 -1.68 -2.25
N LYS A 147 -12.38 -2.66 -2.70
CA LYS A 147 -12.62 -2.90 -4.12
C LYS A 147 -13.82 -2.11 -4.62
N ARG A 148 -13.65 -1.39 -5.72
CA ARG A 148 -14.76 -0.75 -6.42
C ARG A 148 -15.64 -1.80 -7.08
N ASP A 149 -16.95 -1.68 -6.88
CA ASP A 149 -17.98 -2.53 -7.46
C ASP A 149 -18.66 -1.83 -8.65
N TYR A 150 -18.56 -2.45 -9.83
CA TYR A 150 -19.15 -1.94 -11.06
C TYR A 150 -20.43 -2.68 -11.48
N THR A 151 -20.97 -3.58 -10.66
CA THR A 151 -22.12 -4.42 -11.04
C THR A 151 -23.40 -3.62 -11.33
N LEU A 152 -23.69 -2.55 -10.59
CA LEU A 152 -24.88 -1.70 -10.83
C LEU A 152 -24.76 -0.73 -12.03
N PRO A 153 -23.60 -0.09 -12.31
CA PRO A 153 -23.38 0.71 -13.51
C PRO A 153 -23.53 -0.02 -14.86
N SER A 154 -23.69 -1.34 -14.85
CA SER A 154 -23.45 -2.26 -15.97
C SER A 154 -24.65 -3.18 -16.20
N ILE A 155 -25.75 -2.65 -16.75
CA ILE A 155 -26.85 -3.51 -17.24
C ILE A 155 -26.55 -4.03 -18.67
N ASP A 156 -25.78 -3.27 -19.47
CA ASP A 156 -25.52 -3.57 -20.89
C ASP A 156 -24.04 -3.82 -21.25
N ASN A 157 -23.08 -3.56 -20.36
CA ASN A 157 -21.64 -3.78 -20.56
C ASN A 157 -21.04 -4.27 -19.27
N ASP A 158 -20.41 -5.45 -19.26
CA ASP A 158 -19.83 -6.06 -18.06
C ASP A 158 -18.51 -5.36 -17.66
N LEU A 159 -18.65 -4.13 -17.15
CA LEU A 159 -17.53 -3.25 -16.78
C LEU A 159 -16.64 -3.88 -15.70
N GLU A 160 -17.19 -4.78 -14.90
CA GLU A 160 -16.45 -5.51 -13.87
C GLU A 160 -15.36 -6.39 -14.50
N TYR A 161 -15.68 -7.15 -15.55
CA TYR A 161 -14.70 -7.97 -16.28
C TYR A 161 -13.71 -7.15 -17.11
N GLU A 162 -14.08 -5.93 -17.51
CA GLU A 162 -13.14 -5.00 -18.15
C GLU A 162 -12.10 -4.44 -17.16
N LYS A 163 -12.48 -4.36 -15.88
CA LYS A 163 -11.66 -3.74 -14.83
C LYS A 163 -10.82 -4.73 -14.05
N TYR A 164 -11.27 -5.97 -13.91
CA TYR A 164 -10.57 -6.98 -13.15
C TYR A 164 -10.46 -8.28 -13.94
N ASP A 165 -9.24 -8.77 -14.09
CA ASP A 165 -9.05 -10.11 -14.64
C ASP A 165 -9.42 -11.21 -13.64
N ALA A 166 -9.35 -12.46 -14.12
CA ALA A 166 -9.67 -13.63 -13.32
C ALA A 166 -8.77 -13.82 -12.09
N MET A 167 -7.53 -13.34 -12.13
CA MET A 167 -6.59 -13.46 -11.01
C MET A 167 -6.98 -12.50 -9.89
N MET A 168 -7.21 -11.23 -10.23
CA MET A 168 -7.69 -10.21 -9.30
C MET A 168 -9.05 -10.61 -8.71
N ALA A 169 -9.98 -11.10 -9.53
CA ALA A 169 -11.28 -11.58 -9.06
C ALA A 169 -11.16 -12.75 -8.07
N THR A 170 -10.25 -13.70 -8.34
CA THR A 170 -9.97 -14.83 -7.45
C THR A 170 -9.35 -14.37 -6.13
N LEU A 171 -8.41 -13.43 -6.19
CA LEU A 171 -7.80 -12.85 -4.98
C LEU A 171 -8.85 -12.14 -4.14
N CYS A 172 -9.69 -11.28 -4.73
CA CYS A 172 -10.74 -10.59 -4.00
C CYS A 172 -11.72 -11.57 -3.34
N SER A 173 -12.09 -12.64 -4.04
CA SER A 173 -12.92 -13.72 -3.48
C SER A 173 -12.25 -14.46 -2.31
N LEU A 174 -10.91 -14.56 -2.30
CA LEU A 174 -10.16 -15.12 -1.19
C LEU A 174 -10.14 -14.14 0.00
N MET A 175 -9.88 -12.85 -0.25
CA MET A 175 -9.85 -11.82 0.79
C MET A 175 -11.23 -11.66 1.46
N GLU A 176 -12.32 -11.68 0.69
CA GLU A 176 -13.69 -11.64 1.20
C GLU A 176 -13.97 -12.78 2.19
N LYS A 177 -13.59 -14.01 1.84
CA LYS A 177 -13.78 -15.19 2.71
C LYS A 177 -13.07 -15.09 4.04
N ASN A 178 -12.02 -14.27 4.11
CA ASN A 178 -11.24 -14.04 5.33
C ASN A 178 -11.61 -12.74 6.03
N GLY A 179 -12.63 -12.00 5.56
CA GLY A 179 -13.04 -10.72 6.15
C GLY A 179 -12.13 -9.55 5.81
N HIS A 180 -11.34 -9.65 4.75
CA HIS A 180 -10.35 -8.64 4.36
C HIS A 180 -10.74 -7.87 3.07
N LEU A 181 -12.00 -7.97 2.64
CA LEU A 181 -12.53 -7.26 1.48
C LEU A 181 -13.72 -6.40 1.91
N TYR A 182 -13.66 -5.11 1.57
CA TYR A 182 -14.80 -4.21 1.58
C TYR A 182 -15.06 -3.74 0.15
N THR A 183 -16.32 -3.51 -0.18
CA THR A 183 -16.72 -3.03 -1.50
C THR A 183 -17.34 -1.64 -1.43
N TRP A 184 -17.19 -0.86 -2.49
CA TRP A 184 -17.75 0.48 -2.59
C TRP A 184 -18.15 0.81 -4.02
N GLN A 185 -19.17 1.64 -4.20
CA GLN A 185 -19.64 2.05 -5.53
C GLN A 185 -19.49 3.56 -5.73
N THR A 186 -19.72 4.30 -4.65
CA THR A 186 -19.58 5.75 -4.56
C THR A 186 -18.47 6.15 -3.58
N THR A 187 -18.06 7.40 -3.63
CA THR A 187 -17.07 7.95 -2.69
C THR A 187 -17.57 7.94 -1.25
N ASP A 188 -18.88 8.08 -1.03
CA ASP A 188 -19.47 7.99 0.31
C ASP A 188 -19.41 6.54 0.82
N ASP A 189 -19.64 5.54 -0.05
CA ASP A 189 -19.48 4.13 0.32
C ASP A 189 -18.03 3.79 0.67
N LEU A 190 -17.06 4.42 -0.02
CA LEU A 190 -15.65 4.28 0.31
C LEU A 190 -15.36 4.82 1.72
N ASP A 191 -15.92 5.97 2.10
CA ASP A 191 -15.75 6.55 3.44
C ASP A 191 -16.39 5.67 4.53
N VAL A 192 -17.53 5.03 4.23
CA VAL A 192 -18.16 4.03 5.12
C VAL A 192 -17.26 2.80 5.27
N ALA A 193 -16.81 2.21 4.15
CA ALA A 193 -15.94 1.04 4.16
C ALA A 193 -14.62 1.28 4.91
N LEU A 194 -14.05 2.49 4.81
CA LEU A 194 -12.88 2.89 5.59
C LEU A 194 -13.18 2.98 7.09
N SER A 195 -14.38 3.44 7.46
CA SER A 195 -14.80 3.52 8.86
C SER A 195 -14.99 2.13 9.46
N ASP A 196 -15.64 1.22 8.71
CA ASP A 196 -15.82 -0.17 9.13
C ASP A 196 -14.46 -0.87 9.30
N LEU A 197 -13.52 -0.65 8.36
CA LEU A 197 -12.15 -1.16 8.47
C LEU A 197 -11.43 -0.66 9.73
N ILE A 198 -11.55 0.63 10.05
CA ILE A 198 -10.97 1.21 11.26
C ILE A 198 -11.56 0.53 12.50
N ASP A 199 -12.87 0.35 12.56
CA ASP A 199 -13.55 -0.29 13.69
C ASP A 199 -13.13 -1.76 13.86
N ASP A 200 -12.86 -2.47 12.75
CA ASP A 200 -12.43 -3.87 12.76
C ASP A 200 -10.95 -4.08 13.15
N THR A 201 -10.11 -3.04 12.99
CA THR A 201 -8.65 -3.15 13.15
C THR A 201 -8.08 -2.36 14.33
N LEU A 202 -8.82 -1.37 14.86
CA LEU A 202 -8.41 -0.65 16.06
C LEU A 202 -8.75 -1.43 17.35
N PRO A 203 -7.85 -1.41 18.36
CA PRO A 203 -8.08 -2.00 19.68
C PRO A 203 -8.85 -1.10 20.68
#